data_AF-A0A3A8K1N9-F1
#
_entry.id   AF-A0A3A8K1N9-F1
#
_cell.length_a   1.000
_cell.length_b   1.000
_cell.length_c   1.000
_cell.angle_alpha   90.00
_cell.angle_beta   90.00
_cell.angle_gamma   90.00
#
_symmetry.space_group_name_H-M   'P 1'
#
loop_
_entity.id
_entity.type
_entity.pdbx_description
1 polymer ?
#
loop_
_entity_poly.entity_id
_entity_poly.type
_entity_poly.pdbx_seq_one_letter_code
_entity_poly.pdbx_strand_id
1 'polypeptide(L)'
;MNTVFFACVHNAGRSQMAAAFFNALADSARARAVSAGTQPGARVHPEVQAVMAEVGEAPKGKPLERVRHIRDEVRSRVADLLAREAWSR
;
A
#
# COMPACT_ATOMS: atom_id res chain seq x y z
N MET A 1 -1.59 -17.27 -11.96
CA MET A 1 -1.26 -16.64 -10.66
C MET A 1 0.01 -15.82 -10.81
N ASN A 2 -0.12 -14.51 -10.94
CA ASN A 2 0.99 -13.58 -11.11
C ASN A 2 1.45 -13.02 -9.75
N THR A 3 2.75 -12.75 -9.62
CA THR A 3 3.30 -12.09 -8.42
C THR A 3 3.77 -10.70 -8.80
N VAL A 4 3.21 -9.68 -8.16
CA VAL A 4 3.55 -8.26 -8.39
C VAL A 4 4.39 -7.75 -7.23
N PHE A 5 5.52 -7.11 -7.54
CA PHE A 5 6.38 -6.48 -6.53
C PHE A 5 6.17 -4.98 -6.49
N PHE A 6 5.83 -4.46 -5.31
CA PHE A 6 5.87 -3.03 -5.01
C PHE A 6 7.15 -2.71 -4.23
N ALA A 7 8.06 -1.96 -4.84
CA ALA A 7 9.33 -1.59 -4.22
C ALA A 7 9.38 -0.10 -3.84
N CYS A 8 9.92 0.21 -2.66
CA CYS A 8 10.35 1.57 -2.31
C CYS A 8 11.58 1.51 -1.40
N VAL A 9 12.26 2.62 -1.12
CA VAL A 9 13.51 2.62 -0.35
C VAL A 9 13.39 1.86 0.99
N HIS A 10 12.47 2.30 1.86
CA HIS A 10 12.41 1.79 3.25
C HIS A 10 11.44 0.64 3.49
N ASN A 11 10.68 0.20 2.47
CA ASN A 11 9.55 -0.71 2.65
C ASN A 11 8.62 -0.37 3.83
N ALA A 12 8.40 0.92 4.11
CA ALA A 12 7.71 1.38 5.32
C ALA A 12 6.52 2.31 5.04
N GLY A 13 6.20 2.56 3.77
CA GLY A 13 5.15 3.51 3.36
C GLY A 13 4.44 3.09 2.09
N ARG A 14 4.72 3.76 0.97
CA ARG A 14 4.00 3.58 -0.30
C ARG A 14 3.96 2.13 -0.80
N SER A 15 5.07 1.39 -0.73
CA SER A 15 5.11 -0.03 -1.14
C SER A 15 4.20 -0.90 -0.28
N GLN A 16 4.13 -0.63 1.02
CA GLN A 16 3.27 -1.35 1.96
C GLN A 16 1.80 -1.04 1.70
N MET A 17 1.45 0.25 1.53
CA MET A 17 0.11 0.68 1.15
C MET A 17 -0.33 0.02 -0.17
N ALA A 18 0.52 0.03 -1.19
CA ALA A 18 0.22 -0.50 -2.50
C ALA A 18 -0.03 -2.02 -2.46
N ALA A 19 0.85 -2.78 -1.79
CA ALA A 19 0.67 -4.23 -1.65
C ALA A 19 -0.61 -4.57 -0.86
N ALA A 20 -0.92 -3.82 0.19
CA ALA A 20 -2.14 -3.99 0.97
C ALA A 20 -3.40 -3.75 0.12
N PHE A 21 -3.47 -2.61 -0.60
CA PHE A 21 -4.60 -2.32 -1.49
C PHE A 21 -4.72 -3.34 -2.62
N PHE A 22 -3.60 -3.73 -3.22
CA PHE A 22 -3.61 -4.70 -4.32
C PHE A 22 -4.20 -6.03 -3.84
N ASN A 23 -3.72 -6.57 -2.73
CA ASN A 23 -4.21 -7.85 -2.21
C ASN A 23 -5.66 -7.79 -1.72
N ALA A 24 -6.13 -6.61 -1.27
CA ALA A 24 -7.53 -6.42 -0.89
C ALA A 24 -8.48 -6.40 -2.10
N LEU A 25 -8.03 -5.82 -3.23
CA LEU A 25 -8.87 -5.55 -4.40
C LEU A 25 -8.71 -6.58 -5.54
N ALA A 26 -7.59 -7.30 -5.58
CA ALA A 26 -7.30 -8.27 -6.64
C ALA A 26 -8.01 -9.60 -6.43
N ASP A 27 -8.41 -10.25 -7.53
CA ASP A 27 -8.76 -11.67 -7.55
C ASP A 27 -7.51 -12.48 -7.19
N SER A 28 -7.56 -13.12 -6.02
CA SER A 28 -6.44 -13.89 -5.47
C SER A 28 -6.12 -15.14 -6.28
N ALA A 29 -6.99 -15.61 -7.17
CA ALA A 29 -6.67 -16.68 -8.11
C ALA A 29 -5.78 -16.17 -9.28
N ARG A 30 -5.89 -14.87 -9.60
CA ARG A 30 -5.19 -14.25 -10.73
C ARG A 30 -3.86 -13.67 -10.32
N ALA A 31 -3.80 -12.88 -9.26
CA ALA A 31 -2.59 -12.18 -8.85
C ALA A 31 -2.49 -11.96 -7.35
N ARG A 32 -1.25 -11.82 -6.88
CA ARG A 32 -0.91 -11.41 -5.52
C ARG A 32 0.20 -10.37 -5.54
N ALA A 33 0.25 -9.53 -4.53
CA ALA A 33 1.29 -8.55 -4.33
C ALA A 33 2.20 -8.87 -3.15
N VAL A 34 3.47 -8.49 -3.30
CA VAL A 34 4.50 -8.48 -2.26
C VAL A 34 5.17 -7.10 -2.24
N SER A 35 5.58 -6.64 -1.05
CA SER A 35 6.27 -5.37 -0.87
C SER A 35 7.75 -5.58 -0.56
N ALA A 36 8.62 -4.72 -1.08
CA ALA A 36 10.06 -4.79 -0.88
C ALA A 36 10.69 -3.41 -0.65
N GLY A 37 11.92 -3.40 -0.13
CA GLY A 37 12.73 -2.19 -0.12
C GLY A 37 14.22 -2.43 -0.10
N THR A 38 14.95 -1.46 -0.64
CA THR A 38 16.40 -1.53 -0.85
C THR A 38 17.19 -1.21 0.41
N GLN A 39 16.61 -0.43 1.32
CA GLN A 39 17.15 -0.09 2.63
C GLN A 39 16.02 -0.17 3.67
N PRO A 40 15.56 -1.37 4.04
CA PRO A 40 14.39 -1.53 4.90
C PRO A 40 14.48 -0.73 6.20
N GLY A 41 13.42 0.02 6.52
CA GLY A 41 13.29 0.67 7.81
C GLY A 41 12.99 -0.36 8.91
N ALA A 42 13.15 0.05 10.17
CA ALA A 42 12.92 -0.83 11.31
C ALA A 42 11.45 -1.32 11.42
N ARG A 43 10.50 -0.53 10.93
CA ARG A 43 9.05 -0.84 10.91
C ARG A 43 8.33 0.00 9.86
N VAL A 44 7.10 -0.39 9.54
CA VAL A 44 6.16 0.47 8.81
C VAL A 44 5.93 1.76 9.61
N HIS A 45 5.90 2.90 8.94
CA HIS A 45 5.69 4.19 9.60
C HIS A 45 4.37 4.20 10.39
N PRO A 46 4.36 4.65 11.66
CA PRO A 46 3.14 4.70 12.46
C PRO A 46 2.00 5.48 11.81
N GLU A 47 2.31 6.57 11.11
CA GLU A 47 1.30 7.37 10.39
C GLU A 47 0.69 6.58 9.22
N VAL A 48 1.48 5.74 8.57
CA VAL A 48 1.00 4.84 7.51
C VAL A 48 0.10 3.77 8.10
N GLN A 49 0.49 3.17 9.24
CA GLN A 49 -0.35 2.21 9.95
C GLN A 49 -1.67 2.86 10.38
N ALA A 50 -1.62 4.05 10.97
CA ALA A 50 -2.81 4.78 11.42
C ALA A 50 -3.74 5.13 10.27
N VAL A 51 -3.20 5.60 9.14
CA VAL A 51 -3.99 5.97 7.95
C VAL A 51 -4.55 4.75 7.20
N MET A 52 -3.85 3.61 7.26
CA MET A 52 -4.34 2.34 6.71
C MET A 52 -5.31 1.64 7.66
N ALA A 53 -5.21 1.89 8.96
CA ALA A 53 -6.11 1.35 9.96
C ALA A 53 -7.40 2.16 10.06
N GLU A 54 -7.33 3.50 10.18
CA GLU A 54 -8.41 4.47 10.50
C GLU A 54 -9.60 3.92 11.32
N VAL A 55 -9.28 2.93 12.15
CA VAL A 55 -9.85 2.53 13.41
C VAL A 55 -8.74 2.85 14.42
N GLY A 56 -8.92 3.88 15.24
CA GLY A 56 -8.02 4.19 16.37
C GLY A 56 -7.00 5.32 16.17
N GLU A 57 -6.54 5.86 17.30
CA GLU A 57 -5.89 7.15 17.50
C GLU A 57 -4.65 7.43 16.64
N ALA A 58 -4.55 8.67 16.16
CA ALA A 58 -3.45 9.20 15.37
C ALA A 58 -2.12 9.29 16.17
N PRO A 59 -1.02 8.63 15.74
CA PRO A 59 0.30 8.84 16.33
C PRO A 59 0.85 10.22 15.98
N LYS A 60 1.58 10.85 16.91
CA LYS A 60 2.27 12.13 16.69
C LYS A 60 3.36 11.96 15.63
N GLY A 61 3.24 12.67 14.52
CA GLY A 61 4.09 12.50 13.34
C GLY A 61 3.73 13.47 12.21
N LYS A 62 4.19 13.21 10.97
CA LYS A 62 3.86 14.04 9.78
C LYS A 62 2.35 14.32 9.71
N PRO A 63 1.89 15.47 9.16
CA PRO A 63 0.45 15.75 9.08
C PRO A 63 -0.26 14.58 8.42
N LEU A 64 -1.16 13.92 9.15
CA LEU A 64 -1.86 12.72 8.66
C LEU A 64 -2.55 12.99 7.33
N GLU A 65 -3.00 14.23 7.11
CA GLU A 65 -3.59 14.67 5.87
C GLU A 65 -2.70 14.43 4.64
N ARG A 66 -1.40 14.71 4.76
CA ARG A 66 -0.45 14.40 3.69
C ARG A 66 -0.36 12.89 3.46
N VAL A 67 -0.39 12.11 4.53
CA VAL A 67 -0.30 10.64 4.44
C VAL A 67 -1.59 10.05 3.84
N ARG A 68 -2.76 10.63 4.14
CA ARG A 68 -4.05 10.30 3.50
C ARG A 68 -4.03 10.59 2.00
N HIS A 69 -3.58 11.77 1.61
CA HIS A 69 -3.44 12.09 0.18
C HIS A 69 -2.55 11.06 -0.54
N ILE A 70 -1.42 10.69 0.06
CA ILE A 70 -0.54 9.65 -0.49
C ILE A 70 -1.24 8.29 -0.54
N ARG A 71 -1.97 7.90 0.52
CA ARG A 71 -2.76 6.66 0.55
C ARG A 71 -3.76 6.64 -0.60
N ASP A 72 -4.51 7.71 -0.79
CA ASP A 72 -5.60 7.80 -1.76
C ASP A 72 -5.05 7.79 -3.20
N GLU A 73 -3.94 8.49 -3.45
CA GLU A 73 -3.20 8.43 -4.71
C GLU A 73 -2.72 7.00 -5.00
N VAL A 74 -2.13 6.32 -4.00
CA VAL A 74 -1.67 4.94 -4.14
C VAL A 74 -2.84 4.00 -4.44
N ARG A 75 -3.97 4.18 -3.76
CA ARG A 75 -5.18 3.38 -4.00
C ARG A 75 -5.70 3.53 -5.42
N SER A 76 -5.77 4.76 -5.92
CA SER A 76 -6.20 5.04 -7.30
C SER A 76 -5.30 4.32 -8.32
N ARG A 77 -3.98 4.42 -8.17
CA ARG A 77 -3.03 3.79 -9.09
C ARG A 77 -3.10 2.26 -9.07
N VAL A 78 -3.33 1.67 -7.89
CA VAL A 78 -3.52 0.22 -7.77
C VAL A 78 -4.81 -0.22 -8.46
N ALA A 79 -5.91 0.53 -8.27
CA ALA A 79 -7.17 0.22 -8.93
C ALA A 79 -7.02 0.28 -10.47
N ASP A 80 -6.35 1.31 -10.99
CA ASP A 80 -6.08 1.46 -12.41
C ASP A 80 -5.25 0.29 -12.97
N LEU A 81 -4.22 -0.15 -12.22
CA LEU A 81 -3.41 -1.31 -12.60
C LEU A 81 -4.28 -2.58 -12.68
N LEU A 82 -5.09 -2.84 -11.65
CA LEU A 82 -5.94 -4.03 -11.61
C LEU A 82 -6.96 -4.04 -12.76
N ALA A 83 -7.53 -2.89 -13.10
CA ALA A 83 -8.46 -2.76 -14.21
C ALA A 83 -7.78 -3.04 -15.56
N ARG A 84 -6.59 -2.49 -15.78
CA ARG A 84 -5.82 -2.70 -17.03
C ARG A 84 -5.42 -4.16 -17.24
N GLU A 85 -5.06 -4.85 -16.17
CA GLU A 85 -4.61 -6.25 -16.22
C GLU A 85 -5.76 -7.27 -16.09
N ALA A 86 -7.01 -6.80 -15.92
CA ALA A 86 -8.18 -7.63 -15.64
C ALA A 86 -7.97 -8.56 -14.41
N TRP A 87 -7.37 -8.02 -13.34
CA TRP A 87 -7.13 -8.72 -12.07
C TRP A 87 -8.01 -8.22 -10.92
N SER A 88 -8.95 -7.31 -11.16
CA SER A 88 -9.94 -6.92 -10.16
C SER A 88 -10.82 -8.10 -9.73
N ARG A 89 -11.27 -8.11 -8.47
CA ARG A 89 -12.36 -8.99 -8.00
C ARG A 89 -13.69 -8.68 -8.66
#